data_AF-N1PB42-F1
#
_entry.id   AF-N1PB42-F1
#
_cell.length_a   1.000
_cell.length_b   1.000
_cell.length_c   1.000
_cell.angle_alpha   90.00
_cell.angle_beta   90.00
_cell.angle_gamma   90.00
#
_symmetry.space_group_name_H-M   'P 1'
#
loop_
_entity.id
_entity.type
_entity.pdbx_description
1 polymer ?
#
loop_
_entity_poly.entity_id
_entity_poly.type
_entity_poly.pdbx_seq_one_letter_code
_entity_poly.pdbx_strand_id
1 'polypeptide(L)'
;MAEDQEEFEEIQFPPSLPSCLTENVVNCSQRPGVPLDEKTFAKMFDSDGRLVNEHQLRQMTFAGGVEPRIRRRVWSFLFGVYPFNSTTREREAIQSDHQAKYIAMCERWPKFLEESEFFHHDVPQHCDISAYAAPPSPSSDLNIPFKMMKLQADIHAGQQKFDLKSLVTSIQIIDKDVPRTDRNLTFFSGSSNPHLRVIRNILATFAAFNPNIGYAQGMNDILARFILVLQSEVDAYWCFSHFMERMKSDFIEDGVLNKLHDIRELVLEIDPDLLQYLAEVHIDDMTFCHRWMLLCFKREFTFEDSLRCFEMLCSHHLEQNSMQAQLKREQERQKEFLQTRLEIN
;
A
#
# COMPACT_ATOMS: atom_id res chain seq x y z
N MET A 1 31.43 4.65 -41.94
CA MET A 1 30.70 4.71 -40.67
C MET A 1 30.01 6.06 -40.65
N ALA A 2 28.75 6.10 -41.06
CA ALA A 2 27.92 7.28 -40.94
C ALA A 2 27.24 7.17 -39.56
N GLU A 3 27.38 8.21 -38.75
CA GLU A 3 26.68 8.35 -37.47
C GLU A 3 25.28 8.89 -37.80
N ASP A 4 24.26 8.06 -37.59
CA ASP A 4 22.86 8.49 -37.64
C ASP A 4 22.60 9.37 -36.41
N GLN A 5 22.40 10.67 -36.66
CA GLN A 5 21.88 11.60 -35.68
C GLN A 5 20.36 11.43 -35.65
N GLU A 6 19.83 10.80 -34.61
CA GLU A 6 18.39 10.80 -34.32
C GLU A 6 17.97 12.25 -33.99
N GLU A 7 17.28 12.86 -34.94
CA GLU A 7 16.67 14.18 -34.83
C GLU A 7 15.40 14.03 -33.97
N PHE A 8 15.46 14.46 -32.70
CA PHE A 8 14.29 14.49 -31.83
C PHE A 8 13.39 15.66 -32.23
N GLU A 9 12.17 15.38 -32.69
CA GLU A 9 11.16 16.41 -32.90
C GLU A 9 10.82 17.10 -31.57
N GLU A 10 11.06 18.41 -31.53
CA GLU A 10 10.71 19.26 -30.40
C GLU A 10 9.18 19.43 -30.37
N ILE A 11 8.49 18.61 -29.58
CA ILE A 11 7.02 18.70 -29.43
C ILE A 11 6.70 20.03 -28.74
N GLN A 12 6.15 20.98 -29.50
CA GLN A 12 5.62 22.22 -28.96
C GLN A 12 4.35 21.92 -28.16
N PHE A 13 4.46 21.94 -26.84
CA PHE A 13 3.28 21.98 -25.97
C PHE A 13 2.45 23.22 -26.31
N PRO A 14 1.11 23.12 -26.41
CA PRO A 14 0.26 24.28 -26.63
C PRO A 14 0.53 25.33 -25.53
N PRO A 15 0.66 26.63 -25.91
CA PRO A 15 1.16 27.68 -25.02
C PRO A 15 0.21 28.08 -23.88
N SER A 16 -0.97 27.46 -23.79
CA SER A 16 -1.98 27.77 -22.78
C SER A 16 -2.77 26.53 -22.40
N LEU A 17 -3.01 26.37 -21.09
CA LEU A 17 -3.95 25.40 -20.55
C LEU A 17 -5.33 25.57 -21.23
N PRO A 18 -6.05 24.47 -21.53
CA PRO A 18 -7.43 24.50 -22.00
C PRO A 18 -8.31 25.43 -21.15
N SER A 19 -9.23 26.14 -21.79
CA SER A 19 -10.08 27.16 -21.13
C SER A 19 -10.90 26.57 -19.97
N CYS A 20 -11.28 25.29 -20.04
CA CYS A 20 -11.96 24.56 -18.96
C CYS A 20 -11.14 24.49 -17.67
N LEU A 21 -9.80 24.40 -17.77
CA LEU A 21 -8.89 24.43 -16.63
C LEU A 21 -8.65 25.86 -16.10
N THR A 22 -9.09 26.90 -16.81
CA THR A 22 -8.93 28.30 -16.39
C THR A 22 -10.19 28.90 -15.77
N GLU A 23 -11.37 28.47 -16.21
CA GLU A 23 -12.66 28.96 -15.69
C GLU A 23 -13.15 28.16 -14.48
N ASN A 24 -12.79 26.88 -14.41
CA ASN A 24 -13.06 25.98 -13.28
C ASN A 24 -11.77 25.45 -12.66
N VAL A 25 -10.76 26.30 -12.48
CA VAL A 25 -9.71 25.99 -11.50
C VAL A 25 -10.46 25.78 -10.18
N VAL A 26 -10.69 24.52 -9.79
CA VAL A 26 -10.96 24.18 -8.39
C VAL A 26 -9.88 24.94 -7.66
N ASN A 27 -10.28 25.94 -6.88
CA ASN A 27 -9.38 26.88 -6.26
C ASN A 27 -8.55 26.07 -5.24
N CYS A 28 -7.52 25.37 -5.72
CA CYS A 28 -6.51 24.64 -4.97
C CYS A 28 -5.54 25.63 -4.32
N SER A 29 -6.04 26.84 -4.05
CA SER A 29 -5.39 27.88 -3.25
C SER A 29 -5.53 27.62 -1.74
N GLN A 30 -6.08 26.47 -1.35
CA GLN A 30 -5.75 25.93 -0.04
C GLN A 30 -4.25 25.62 -0.05
N ARG A 31 -3.48 26.46 0.64
CA ARG A 31 -2.08 26.19 0.93
C ARG A 31 -1.95 24.74 1.39
N PRO A 32 -0.91 23.99 0.95
CA PRO A 32 -0.64 22.66 1.47
C PRO A 32 -0.77 22.69 2.99
N GLY A 33 -1.58 21.80 3.55
CA GLY A 33 -1.73 21.68 4.98
C GLY A 33 -0.35 21.49 5.62
N VAL A 34 -0.17 21.97 6.84
CA VAL A 34 1.06 21.70 7.58
C VAL A 34 1.11 20.19 7.85
N PRO A 35 2.25 19.51 7.58
CA PRO A 35 2.40 18.09 7.90
C PRO A 35 2.06 17.81 9.36
N LEU A 36 1.43 16.67 9.63
CA LEU A 36 1.09 16.25 10.98
C LEU A 36 2.37 16.12 11.83
N ASP A 37 2.44 16.88 12.91
CA ASP A 37 3.56 16.90 13.86
C ASP A 37 3.32 16.02 15.09
N GLU A 38 4.39 15.70 15.81
CA GLU A 38 4.35 14.86 17.01
C GLU A 38 3.41 15.41 18.09
N LYS A 39 3.40 16.74 18.28
CA LYS A 39 2.58 17.39 19.32
C LYS A 39 1.09 17.23 19.05
N THR A 40 0.68 17.33 17.80
CA THR A 40 -0.72 17.19 17.39
C THR A 40 -1.12 15.74 17.37
N PHE A 41 -0.25 14.84 16.88
CA PHE A 41 -0.50 13.40 16.91
C PHE A 41 -0.67 12.87 18.34
N ALA A 42 0.16 13.30 19.29
CA ALA A 42 0.07 12.88 20.70
C ALA A 42 -1.27 13.27 21.36
N LYS A 43 -1.90 14.38 20.95
CA LYS A 43 -3.20 14.83 21.47
C LYS A 43 -4.37 13.98 20.98
N MET A 44 -4.17 13.14 19.97
CA MET A 44 -5.21 12.24 19.43
C MET A 44 -5.38 10.97 20.28
N PHE A 45 -4.54 10.78 21.30
CA PHE A 45 -4.55 9.60 22.16
C PHE A 45 -5.22 9.86 23.52
N ASP A 46 -5.88 8.84 24.06
CA ASP A 46 -6.32 8.82 25.45
C ASP A 46 -5.21 8.36 26.43
N SER A 47 -5.52 8.27 27.72
CA SER A 47 -4.58 7.85 28.77
C SER A 47 -4.10 6.40 28.65
N ASP A 48 -4.89 5.53 27.99
CA ASP A 48 -4.54 4.12 27.77
C ASP A 48 -3.76 3.91 26.46
N GLY A 49 -3.62 4.99 25.68
CA GLY A 49 -2.92 5.01 24.40
C GLY A 49 -3.77 4.57 23.22
N ARG A 50 -5.10 4.70 23.28
CA ARG A 50 -6.00 4.51 22.14
C ARG A 50 -6.08 5.78 21.31
N LEU A 51 -6.07 5.64 19.99
CA LEU A 51 -6.25 6.76 19.06
C LEU A 51 -7.75 7.04 18.91
N VAL A 52 -8.25 8.02 19.66
CA VAL A 52 -9.69 8.34 19.74
C VAL A 52 -10.18 9.20 18.57
N ASN A 53 -9.29 9.94 17.92
CA ASN A 53 -9.64 10.86 16.82
C ASN A 53 -9.11 10.41 15.45
N GLU A 54 -9.60 9.27 14.96
CA GLU A 54 -9.23 8.72 13.64
C GLU A 54 -9.54 9.70 12.50
N HIS A 55 -10.70 10.36 12.55
CA HIS A 55 -11.10 11.31 11.51
C HIS A 55 -10.09 12.46 11.39
N GLN A 56 -9.65 13.03 12.51
CA GLN A 56 -8.65 14.11 12.49
C GLN A 56 -7.30 13.61 11.98
N LEU A 57 -6.88 12.39 12.33
CA LEU A 57 -5.67 11.79 11.78
C LEU A 57 -5.72 11.75 10.24
N ARG A 58 -6.80 11.19 9.68
CA ARG A 58 -6.98 11.06 8.23
C ARG A 58 -7.10 12.41 7.54
N GLN A 59 -7.84 13.34 8.13
CA GLN A 59 -7.98 14.71 7.61
C GLN A 59 -6.63 15.42 7.53
N MET A 60 -5.83 15.38 8.61
CA MET A 60 -4.52 16.04 8.63
C MET A 60 -3.53 15.36 7.69
N THR A 61 -3.56 14.03 7.62
CA THR A 61 -2.75 13.25 6.68
C THR A 61 -3.10 13.59 5.23
N PHE A 62 -4.38 13.73 4.92
CA PHE A 62 -4.86 14.16 3.60
C PHE A 62 -4.45 15.61 3.28
N ALA A 63 -4.52 16.53 4.24
CA ALA A 63 -4.26 17.94 4.00
C ALA A 63 -2.78 18.28 3.79
N GLY A 64 -1.87 17.61 4.51
CA GLY A 64 -0.44 17.98 4.54
C GLY A 64 0.56 16.83 4.58
N GLY A 65 0.09 15.58 4.64
CA GLY A 65 0.91 14.41 4.91
C GLY A 65 1.45 14.38 6.35
N VAL A 66 2.51 13.61 6.54
CA VAL A 66 3.06 13.29 7.87
C VAL A 66 4.52 13.72 7.99
N GLU A 67 4.89 14.27 9.15
CA GLU A 67 6.29 14.60 9.45
C GLU A 67 7.16 13.31 9.50
N PRO A 68 8.36 13.30 8.87
CA PRO A 68 9.22 12.11 8.79
C PRO A 68 9.46 11.38 10.10
N ARG A 69 9.59 12.13 11.21
CA ARG A 69 9.90 11.59 12.55
C ARG A 69 8.81 10.71 13.13
N ILE A 70 7.55 10.94 12.73
CA ILE A 70 6.39 10.24 13.29
C ILE A 70 5.78 9.25 12.30
N ARG A 71 6.23 9.23 11.04
CA ARG A 71 5.70 8.35 9.98
C ARG A 71 5.56 6.91 10.42
N ARG A 72 6.61 6.36 11.04
CA ARG A 72 6.58 4.97 11.53
C ARG A 72 5.35 4.71 12.40
N ARG A 73 5.09 5.58 13.38
CA ARG A 73 3.96 5.44 14.30
C ARG A 73 2.62 5.68 13.61
N VAL A 74 2.53 6.69 12.76
CA VAL A 74 1.29 7.00 12.01
C VAL A 74 0.94 5.88 11.04
N TRP A 75 1.91 5.35 10.30
CA TRP A 75 1.72 4.29 9.32
C TRP A 75 1.27 2.97 9.97
N SER A 76 1.75 2.66 11.17
CA SER A 76 1.26 1.50 11.92
C SER A 76 -0.27 1.53 12.17
N PHE A 77 -0.87 2.72 12.28
CA PHE A 77 -2.33 2.86 12.35
C PHE A 77 -2.96 2.98 10.96
N LEU A 78 -2.42 3.86 10.11
CA LEU A 78 -2.97 4.19 8.79
C LEU A 78 -3.11 2.95 7.88
N PHE A 79 -2.16 2.02 7.98
CA PHE A 79 -2.13 0.78 7.20
C PHE A 79 -2.53 -0.46 8.01
N GLY A 80 -3.18 -0.27 9.17
CA GLY A 80 -3.95 -1.31 9.83
C GLY A 80 -3.15 -2.35 10.62
N VAL A 81 -1.86 -2.11 10.92
CA VAL A 81 -1.12 -2.99 11.87
C VAL A 81 -1.72 -2.89 13.26
N TYR A 82 -2.10 -1.68 13.68
CA TYR A 82 -2.76 -1.44 14.95
C TYR A 82 -4.18 -0.89 14.73
N PRO A 83 -5.20 -1.53 15.34
CA PRO A 83 -6.53 -0.92 15.44
C PRO A 83 -6.46 0.43 16.15
N PHE A 84 -7.23 1.42 15.71
CA PHE A 84 -7.25 2.76 16.32
C PHE A 84 -7.64 2.71 17.80
N ASN A 85 -8.57 1.84 18.17
CA ASN A 85 -9.05 1.65 19.55
C ASN A 85 -8.16 0.76 20.42
N SER A 86 -7.01 0.28 19.90
CA SER A 86 -6.07 -0.53 20.68
C SER A 86 -5.35 0.30 21.75
N THR A 87 -5.20 -0.27 22.94
CA THR A 87 -4.35 0.27 24.01
C THR A 87 -2.87 -0.03 23.73
N THR A 88 -1.97 0.62 24.47
CA THR A 88 -0.53 0.33 24.36
C THR A 88 -0.20 -1.13 24.66
N ARG A 89 -0.83 -1.71 25.69
CA ARG A 89 -0.64 -3.12 26.07
C ARG A 89 -1.18 -4.09 25.04
N GLU A 90 -2.33 -3.80 24.44
CA GLU A 90 -2.88 -4.62 23.35
C GLU A 90 -1.96 -4.61 22.12
N ARG A 91 -1.33 -3.47 21.81
CA ARG A 91 -0.35 -3.39 20.70
C ARG A 91 0.89 -4.23 20.91
N GLU A 92 1.39 -4.35 22.14
CA GLU A 92 2.51 -5.25 22.46
C GLU A 92 2.14 -6.72 22.20
N ALA A 93 0.92 -7.12 22.56
CA ALA A 93 0.40 -8.45 22.28
C ALA A 93 0.21 -8.68 20.77
N ILE A 94 -0.36 -7.71 20.04
CA ILE A 94 -0.51 -7.75 18.58
C ILE A 94 0.85 -7.87 17.90
N GLN A 95 1.84 -7.07 18.32
CA GLN A 95 3.18 -7.12 17.74
C GLN A 95 3.82 -8.50 17.93
N SER A 96 3.69 -9.06 19.13
CA SER A 96 4.17 -10.40 19.40
C SER A 96 3.48 -11.40 18.46
N ASP A 97 2.15 -11.39 18.40
CA ASP A 97 1.35 -12.33 17.60
C ASP A 97 1.70 -12.25 16.11
N HIS A 98 1.79 -11.02 15.58
CA HIS A 98 2.24 -10.72 14.23
C HIS A 98 3.63 -11.28 13.93
N GLN A 99 4.56 -11.16 14.88
CA GLN A 99 5.90 -11.72 14.74
C GLN A 99 5.88 -13.25 14.71
N ALA A 100 5.16 -13.90 15.61
CA ALA A 100 5.07 -15.36 15.64
C ALA A 100 4.43 -15.91 14.36
N LYS A 101 3.32 -15.32 13.90
CA LYS A 101 2.65 -15.69 12.65
C LYS A 101 3.56 -15.50 11.45
N TYR A 102 4.20 -14.35 11.33
CA TYR A 102 5.10 -14.07 10.22
C TYR A 102 6.25 -15.09 10.16
N ILE A 103 6.90 -15.39 11.29
CA ILE A 103 7.97 -16.39 11.36
C ILE A 103 7.46 -17.77 10.94
N ALA A 104 6.32 -18.21 11.49
CA ALA A 104 5.73 -19.51 11.12
C ALA A 104 5.40 -19.60 9.62
N MET A 105 4.97 -18.49 9.03
CA MET A 105 4.72 -18.40 7.58
C MET A 105 6.03 -18.51 6.77
N CYS A 106 7.06 -17.75 7.15
CA CYS A 106 8.38 -17.79 6.50
C CYS A 106 9.05 -19.17 6.61
N GLU A 107 8.87 -19.88 7.73
CA GLU A 107 9.39 -21.25 7.92
C GLU A 107 8.62 -22.29 7.10
N ARG A 108 7.37 -22.03 6.77
CA ARG A 108 6.47 -23.00 6.16
C ARG A 108 6.65 -23.09 4.65
N TRP A 109 6.52 -21.98 3.92
CA TRP A 109 6.46 -22.04 2.46
C TRP A 109 7.73 -22.59 1.79
N PRO A 110 8.97 -22.41 2.31
CA PRO A 110 10.16 -23.00 1.69
C PRO A 110 10.13 -24.53 1.72
N LYS A 111 9.64 -25.14 2.81
CA LYS A 111 9.53 -26.61 2.95
C LYS A 111 8.62 -27.21 1.87
N PHE A 112 7.55 -26.49 1.50
CA PHE A 112 6.66 -26.91 0.43
C PHE A 112 7.33 -26.91 -0.96
N LEU A 113 8.31 -26.03 -1.18
CA LEU A 113 9.10 -26.06 -2.42
C LEU A 113 10.10 -27.21 -2.42
N GLU A 114 10.75 -27.47 -1.28
CA GLU A 114 11.71 -28.59 -1.10
C GLU A 114 11.05 -29.96 -1.29
N GLU A 115 9.80 -30.12 -0.85
CA GLU A 115 9.02 -31.35 -0.99
C GLU A 115 8.41 -31.55 -2.39
N SER A 116 8.54 -30.55 -3.29
CA SER A 116 7.89 -30.57 -4.61
C SER A 116 8.82 -31.01 -5.75
N GLU A 117 8.24 -31.58 -6.81
CA GLU A 117 8.94 -31.91 -8.07
C GLU A 117 9.46 -30.66 -8.82
N PHE A 118 9.05 -29.45 -8.41
CA PHE A 118 9.55 -28.18 -8.96
C PHE A 118 10.94 -27.81 -8.41
N PHE A 119 11.49 -28.60 -7.48
CA PHE A 119 12.84 -28.46 -6.94
C PHE A 119 13.92 -28.94 -7.94
N HIS A 120 13.93 -28.37 -9.14
CA HIS A 120 14.95 -28.63 -10.17
C HIS A 120 15.54 -27.30 -10.66
N HIS A 121 16.80 -27.05 -10.27
CA HIS A 121 17.79 -26.03 -10.70
C HIS A 121 17.41 -24.54 -10.83
N ASP A 122 16.15 -24.16 -11.00
CA ASP A 122 15.73 -22.78 -11.29
C ASP A 122 15.06 -22.06 -10.10
N VAL A 123 14.98 -22.69 -8.91
CA VAL A 123 14.47 -22.03 -7.70
C VAL A 123 15.60 -21.19 -7.06
N PRO A 124 15.48 -19.85 -6.99
CA PRO A 124 16.56 -19.01 -6.47
C PRO A 124 16.79 -19.25 -4.98
N GLN A 125 18.05 -19.06 -4.56
CA GLN A 125 18.57 -19.40 -3.22
C GLN A 125 17.59 -19.10 -2.08
N HIS A 126 17.46 -20.08 -1.19
CA HIS A 126 16.58 -20.12 -0.02
C HIS A 126 16.43 -18.77 0.68
N CYS A 127 15.23 -18.49 1.19
CA CYS A 127 15.05 -17.43 2.16
C CYS A 127 15.93 -17.70 3.38
N ASP A 128 16.92 -16.83 3.59
CA ASP A 128 17.76 -16.89 4.76
C ASP A 128 16.97 -16.39 5.98
N ILE A 129 16.34 -17.33 6.68
CA ILE A 129 15.54 -17.09 7.89
C ILE A 129 16.46 -16.80 9.10
N SER A 130 17.78 -17.05 9.00
CA SER A 130 18.71 -16.85 10.12
C SER A 130 18.83 -15.40 10.57
N ALA A 131 18.46 -14.44 9.70
CA ALA A 131 18.37 -13.03 10.01
C ALA A 131 17.18 -12.68 10.92
N TYR A 132 16.15 -13.53 10.97
CA TYR A 132 15.00 -13.39 11.86
C TYR A 132 15.35 -14.07 13.17
N ALA A 133 15.90 -13.29 14.10
CA ALA A 133 16.20 -13.75 15.43
C ALA A 133 15.02 -14.58 15.95
N ALA A 134 15.28 -15.87 16.23
CA ALA A 134 14.33 -16.69 16.97
C ALA A 134 13.92 -15.90 18.22
N PRO A 135 12.63 -15.89 18.59
CA PRO A 135 12.21 -15.22 19.82
C PRO A 135 13.11 -15.69 20.97
N PRO A 136 13.61 -14.79 21.83
CA PRO A 136 14.46 -15.20 22.94
C PRO A 136 13.76 -16.33 23.72
N SER A 137 14.51 -17.39 24.02
CA SER A 137 13.98 -18.53 24.79
C SER A 137 13.38 -17.99 26.10
N PRO A 138 12.05 -18.14 26.33
CA PRO A 138 11.42 -17.50 27.47
C PRO A 138 11.96 -18.08 28.78
N SER A 139 11.96 -17.27 29.85
CA SER A 139 12.09 -17.78 31.21
C SER A 139 11.02 -18.85 31.50
N SER A 140 11.25 -19.71 32.49
CA SER A 140 10.36 -20.84 32.83
C SER A 140 8.88 -20.44 32.94
N ASP A 141 8.60 -19.23 33.41
CA ASP A 141 7.26 -18.74 33.72
C ASP A 141 6.50 -18.17 32.50
N LEU A 142 7.20 -17.84 31.41
CA LEU A 142 6.63 -17.35 30.14
C LEU A 142 6.46 -18.47 29.09
N ASN A 143 6.80 -19.71 29.46
CA ASN A 143 6.84 -20.85 28.54
C ASN A 143 5.45 -21.26 28.03
N ILE A 144 4.39 -21.14 28.84
CA ILE A 144 3.03 -21.54 28.44
C ILE A 144 2.39 -20.53 27.47
N PRO A 145 2.36 -19.21 27.75
CA PRO A 145 1.84 -18.22 26.79
C PRO A 145 2.60 -18.25 25.46
N PHE A 146 3.93 -18.39 25.50
CA PHE A 146 4.76 -18.49 24.30
C PHE A 146 4.45 -19.74 23.46
N LYS A 147 4.30 -20.91 24.09
CA LYS A 147 3.91 -22.15 23.38
C LYS A 147 2.53 -22.05 22.73
N MET A 148 1.56 -21.45 23.42
CA MET A 148 0.20 -21.29 22.88
C MET A 148 0.22 -20.39 21.64
N MET A 149 0.94 -19.28 21.73
CA MET A 149 1.11 -18.33 20.65
C MET A 149 1.83 -18.94 19.44
N LYS A 150 2.91 -19.70 19.66
CA LYS A 150 3.59 -20.44 18.59
C LYS A 150 2.64 -21.46 17.92
N LEU A 151 1.87 -22.20 18.72
CA LEU A 151 0.88 -23.14 18.18
C LEU A 151 -0.19 -22.42 17.33
N GLN A 152 -0.68 -21.26 17.77
CA GLN A 152 -1.63 -20.45 17.00
C GLN A 152 -1.02 -19.97 15.67
N ALA A 153 0.25 -19.57 15.68
CA ALA A 153 0.98 -19.19 14.48
C ALA A 153 1.16 -20.37 13.51
N ASP A 154 1.55 -21.54 14.02
CA ASP A 154 1.71 -22.77 13.22
C ASP A 154 0.37 -23.24 12.64
N ILE A 155 -0.73 -23.11 13.38
CA ILE A 155 -2.09 -23.40 12.90
C ILE A 155 -2.51 -22.39 11.83
N HIS A 156 -2.23 -21.09 12.04
CA HIS A 156 -2.55 -20.05 11.07
C HIS A 156 -1.82 -20.30 9.74
N ALA A 157 -0.51 -20.56 9.80
CA ALA A 157 0.25 -20.96 8.63
C ALA A 157 -0.31 -22.28 8.05
N GLY A 158 -0.66 -23.21 8.95
CA GLY A 158 -1.41 -24.46 8.82
C GLY A 158 -2.53 -24.50 7.81
N GLN A 159 -3.38 -23.49 7.86
CA GLN A 159 -4.70 -23.51 7.21
C GLN A 159 -4.65 -23.19 5.72
N GLN A 160 -3.58 -22.55 5.25
CA GLN A 160 -3.50 -22.11 3.86
C GLN A 160 -3.04 -23.24 2.93
N LYS A 161 -3.73 -23.35 1.79
CA LYS A 161 -3.35 -24.24 0.69
C LYS A 161 -2.43 -23.46 -0.25
N PHE A 162 -1.34 -24.10 -0.69
CA PHE A 162 -0.41 -23.49 -1.62
C PHE A 162 -0.71 -23.92 -3.06
N ASP A 163 -0.82 -22.94 -3.95
CA ASP A 163 -0.64 -23.16 -5.38
C ASP A 163 0.86 -23.02 -5.70
N LEU A 164 1.55 -24.17 -5.75
CA LEU A 164 2.99 -24.22 -5.97
C LEU A 164 3.40 -23.61 -7.32
N LYS A 165 2.59 -23.80 -8.36
CA LYS A 165 2.90 -23.28 -9.70
C LYS A 165 2.84 -21.76 -9.69
N SER A 166 1.76 -21.19 -9.14
CA SER A 166 1.61 -19.75 -8.99
C SER A 166 2.71 -19.12 -8.13
N LEU A 167 3.09 -19.81 -7.04
CA LEU A 167 4.17 -19.36 -6.14
C LEU A 167 5.53 -19.34 -6.84
N VAL A 168 5.90 -20.40 -7.57
CA VAL A 168 7.16 -20.44 -8.32
C VAL A 168 7.21 -19.33 -9.38
N THR A 169 6.13 -19.12 -10.11
CA THR A 169 6.03 -18.01 -11.07
C THR A 169 6.19 -16.66 -10.38
N SER A 170 5.54 -16.45 -9.23
CA SER A 170 5.68 -15.23 -8.44
C SER A 170 7.13 -14.99 -8.02
N ILE A 171 7.81 -16.01 -7.48
CA ILE A 171 9.22 -15.93 -7.06
C ILE A 171 10.13 -15.56 -8.23
N GLN A 172 9.94 -16.13 -9.41
CA GLN A 172 10.75 -15.82 -10.59
C GLN A 172 10.64 -14.35 -11.02
N ILE A 173 9.46 -13.73 -10.87
CA ILE A 173 9.27 -12.31 -11.17
C ILE A 173 9.88 -11.45 -10.05
N ILE A 174 9.66 -11.82 -8.78
CA ILE A 174 10.26 -11.16 -7.61
C ILE A 174 11.79 -11.09 -7.77
N ASP A 175 12.43 -12.19 -8.15
CA ASP A 175 13.88 -12.27 -8.29
C ASP A 175 14.45 -11.43 -9.45
N LYS A 176 13.60 -11.01 -10.39
CA LYS A 176 13.94 -10.02 -11.42
C LYS A 176 13.69 -8.58 -10.95
N ASP A 177 12.64 -8.36 -10.16
CA ASP A 177 12.20 -7.02 -9.74
C ASP A 177 12.96 -6.46 -8.55
N VAL A 178 13.23 -7.29 -7.55
CA VAL A 178 13.85 -6.85 -6.30
C VAL A 178 15.24 -6.23 -6.54
N PRO A 179 16.16 -6.81 -7.33
CA PRO A 179 17.51 -6.26 -7.53
C PRO A 179 17.53 -4.85 -8.13
N ARG A 180 16.47 -4.44 -8.85
CA ARG A 180 16.34 -3.12 -9.49
C ARG A 180 15.56 -2.09 -8.65
N THR A 181 15.12 -2.45 -7.44
CA THR A 181 14.29 -1.58 -6.60
C THR A 181 15.11 -0.43 -6.01
N ASP A 182 14.71 0.81 -6.33
CA ASP A 182 15.16 2.08 -5.72
C ASP A 182 16.66 2.19 -5.44
N ARG A 183 17.50 1.71 -6.36
CA ARG A 183 18.97 1.66 -6.17
C ARG A 183 19.65 3.04 -6.10
N ASN A 184 18.92 4.09 -6.46
CA ASN A 184 19.30 5.49 -6.27
C ASN A 184 19.20 5.94 -4.80
N LEU A 185 18.46 5.22 -3.94
CA LEU A 185 18.40 5.49 -2.51
C LEU A 185 19.55 4.80 -1.80
N THR A 186 20.24 5.52 -0.92
CA THR A 186 21.35 4.99 -0.11
C THR A 186 20.94 3.72 0.64
N PHE A 187 19.71 3.68 1.15
CA PHE A 187 19.11 2.56 1.86
C PHE A 187 19.09 1.25 1.05
N PHE A 188 18.92 1.30 -0.28
CA PHE A 188 18.88 0.12 -1.17
C PHE A 188 20.12 0.00 -2.08
N SER A 189 21.06 0.93 -1.96
CA SER A 189 22.30 0.94 -2.75
C SER A 189 23.31 -0.13 -2.30
N GLY A 190 24.34 -0.38 -3.11
CA GLY A 190 25.41 -1.35 -2.80
C GLY A 190 25.09 -2.80 -3.21
N SER A 191 26.13 -3.61 -3.29
CA SER A 191 26.04 -5.04 -3.66
C SER A 191 25.60 -5.88 -2.47
N SER A 192 24.76 -6.90 -2.70
CA SER A 192 24.24 -7.78 -1.64
C SER A 192 23.55 -7.03 -0.48
N ASN A 193 22.71 -6.05 -0.82
CA ASN A 193 22.03 -5.20 0.16
C ASN A 193 21.02 -6.02 1.00
N PRO A 194 21.10 -6.00 2.35
CA PRO A 194 20.23 -6.80 3.22
C PRO A 194 18.75 -6.37 3.14
N HIS A 195 18.46 -5.09 2.88
CA HIS A 195 17.08 -4.61 2.75
C HIS A 195 16.40 -5.14 1.48
N LEU A 196 17.14 -5.35 0.38
CA LEU A 196 16.61 -6.03 -0.80
C LEU A 196 16.27 -7.49 -0.50
N ARG A 197 17.08 -8.16 0.33
CA ARG A 197 16.76 -9.53 0.80
C ARG A 197 15.49 -9.56 1.63
N VAL A 198 15.30 -8.58 2.52
CA VAL A 198 14.06 -8.40 3.30
C VAL A 198 12.85 -8.19 2.38
N ILE A 199 12.96 -7.32 1.37
CA ILE A 199 11.89 -7.10 0.38
C ILE A 199 11.52 -8.42 -0.32
N ARG A 200 12.52 -9.17 -0.80
CA ARG A 200 12.30 -10.49 -1.42
C ARG A 200 11.54 -11.43 -0.49
N ASN A 201 11.97 -11.54 0.76
CA ASN A 201 11.40 -12.47 1.74
C ASN A 201 9.94 -12.14 2.05
N ILE A 202 9.61 -10.85 2.23
CA ILE A 202 8.23 -10.40 2.43
C ILE A 202 7.38 -10.70 1.19
N LEU A 203 7.84 -10.39 -0.01
CA LEU A 203 7.06 -10.61 -1.24
C LEU A 203 6.81 -12.09 -1.50
N ALA A 204 7.81 -12.94 -1.29
CA ALA A 204 7.64 -14.40 -1.43
C ALA A 204 6.67 -14.95 -0.38
N THR A 205 6.80 -14.51 0.88
CA THR A 205 5.88 -14.89 1.96
C THR A 205 4.47 -14.36 1.68
N PHE A 206 4.32 -13.14 1.15
CA PHE A 206 3.02 -12.61 0.75
C PHE A 206 2.39 -13.45 -0.35
N ALA A 207 3.11 -13.71 -1.45
CA ALA A 207 2.60 -14.48 -2.58
C ALA A 207 2.18 -15.90 -2.18
N ALA A 208 2.95 -16.54 -1.29
CA ALA A 208 2.64 -17.89 -0.80
C ALA A 208 1.32 -17.94 0.00
N PHE A 209 1.02 -16.92 0.79
CA PHE A 209 -0.15 -16.89 1.66
C PHE A 209 -1.33 -16.09 1.11
N ASN A 210 -1.18 -15.47 -0.07
CA ASN A 210 -2.22 -14.75 -0.79
C ASN A 210 -2.28 -15.22 -2.26
N PRO A 211 -2.56 -16.51 -2.53
CA PRO A 211 -2.43 -17.09 -3.88
C PRO A 211 -3.37 -16.48 -4.93
N ASN A 212 -4.49 -15.88 -4.49
CA ASN A 212 -5.41 -15.17 -5.38
C ASN A 212 -4.83 -13.84 -5.91
N ILE A 213 -3.80 -13.32 -5.26
CA ILE A 213 -3.09 -12.09 -5.63
C ILE A 213 -1.70 -12.45 -6.19
N GLY A 214 -0.97 -13.34 -5.51
CA GLY A 214 0.38 -13.73 -5.87
C GLY A 214 1.36 -12.55 -5.82
N TYR A 215 2.18 -12.42 -6.86
CA TYR A 215 3.03 -11.25 -7.11
C TYR A 215 2.74 -10.66 -8.49
N ALA A 216 2.50 -9.36 -8.52
CA ALA A 216 2.41 -8.56 -9.72
C ALA A 216 3.53 -7.51 -9.75
N GLN A 217 4.07 -7.24 -10.93
CA GLN A 217 5.15 -6.27 -11.12
C GLN A 217 4.73 -4.89 -10.57
N GLY A 218 5.61 -4.28 -9.77
CA GLY A 218 5.35 -3.01 -9.08
C GLY A 218 5.01 -3.17 -7.60
N MET A 219 4.69 -4.37 -7.12
CA MET A 219 4.48 -4.62 -5.69
C MET A 219 5.76 -4.39 -4.87
N ASN A 220 6.94 -4.65 -5.43
CA ASN A 220 8.24 -4.33 -4.82
C ASN A 220 8.40 -2.82 -4.55
N ASP A 221 7.90 -1.99 -5.47
CA ASP A 221 7.95 -0.53 -5.37
C ASP A 221 7.06 0.02 -4.24
N ILE A 222 5.89 -0.58 -4.07
CA ILE A 222 5.01 -0.31 -2.94
C ILE A 222 5.68 -0.74 -1.62
N LEU A 223 6.17 -1.98 -1.56
CA LEU A 223 6.78 -2.54 -0.34
C LEU A 223 8.03 -1.75 0.11
N ALA A 224 8.84 -1.26 -0.82
CA ALA A 224 10.02 -0.47 -0.52
C ALA A 224 9.72 0.75 0.37
N ARG A 225 8.55 1.38 0.21
CA ARG A 225 8.10 2.50 1.05
C ARG A 225 7.90 2.05 2.50
N PHE A 226 7.22 0.92 2.70
CA PHE A 226 6.95 0.37 4.03
C PHE A 226 8.24 -0.02 4.75
N ILE A 227 9.17 -0.67 4.04
CA ILE A 227 10.46 -1.05 4.63
C ILE A 227 11.27 0.17 5.07
N LEU A 228 11.34 1.20 4.22
CA LEU A 228 12.12 2.39 4.53
C LEU A 228 11.51 3.17 5.71
N VAL A 229 10.18 3.30 5.76
CA VAL A 229 9.48 4.04 6.82
C VAL A 229 9.41 3.28 8.14
N LEU A 230 9.07 2.00 8.11
CA LEU A 230 8.81 1.21 9.32
C LEU A 230 10.09 0.63 9.92
N GLN A 231 11.09 0.33 9.08
CA GLN A 231 12.35 -0.31 9.48
C GLN A 231 12.13 -1.58 10.32
N SER A 232 11.08 -2.33 9.96
CA SER A 232 10.62 -3.54 10.65
C SER A 232 10.03 -4.43 9.58
N GLU A 233 10.61 -5.61 9.39
CA GLU A 233 10.13 -6.57 8.39
C GLU A 233 8.71 -7.05 8.72
N VAL A 234 8.45 -7.39 9.98
CA VAL A 234 7.14 -7.86 10.44
C VAL A 234 6.08 -6.76 10.23
N ASP A 235 6.33 -5.54 10.68
CA ASP A 235 5.35 -4.45 10.53
C ASP A 235 5.15 -4.11 9.05
N ALA A 236 6.22 -4.15 8.24
CA ALA A 236 6.13 -3.94 6.81
C ALA A 236 5.31 -5.02 6.11
N TYR A 237 5.49 -6.30 6.48
CA TYR A 237 4.67 -7.39 5.96
C TYR A 237 3.18 -7.15 6.24
N TRP A 238 2.81 -6.83 7.49
CA TRP A 238 1.41 -6.65 7.85
C TRP A 238 0.79 -5.38 7.26
N CYS A 239 1.51 -4.24 7.28
CA CYS A 239 1.07 -3.01 6.59
C CYS A 239 0.87 -3.25 5.09
N PHE A 240 1.83 -3.92 4.45
CA PHE A 240 1.77 -4.26 3.04
C PHE A 240 0.62 -5.22 2.74
N SER A 241 0.43 -6.26 3.55
CA SER A 241 -0.65 -7.24 3.35
C SER A 241 -2.03 -6.59 3.45
N HIS A 242 -2.25 -5.73 4.45
CA HIS A 242 -3.50 -4.97 4.58
C HIS A 242 -3.68 -3.95 3.44
N PHE A 243 -2.59 -3.35 2.95
CA PHE A 243 -2.65 -2.50 1.77
C PHE A 243 -3.05 -3.28 0.53
N MET A 244 -2.42 -4.42 0.28
CA MET A 244 -2.72 -5.27 -0.88
C MET A 244 -4.13 -5.83 -0.84
N GLU A 245 -4.68 -6.18 0.33
CA GLU A 245 -6.07 -6.65 0.42
C GLU A 245 -7.08 -5.62 -0.07
N ARG A 246 -6.81 -4.33 0.14
CA ARG A 246 -7.63 -3.21 -0.34
C ARG A 246 -7.38 -2.91 -1.81
N MET A 247 -6.13 -2.98 -2.25
CA MET A 247 -5.70 -2.56 -3.58
C MET A 247 -5.63 -3.71 -4.59
N LYS A 248 -5.97 -4.94 -4.22
CA LYS A 248 -5.81 -6.14 -5.05
C LYS A 248 -6.45 -6.04 -6.43
N SER A 249 -7.55 -5.30 -6.56
CA SER A 249 -8.20 -5.06 -7.84
C SER A 249 -7.28 -4.32 -8.82
N ASP A 250 -6.45 -3.40 -8.32
CA ASP A 250 -5.53 -2.63 -9.17
C ASP A 250 -4.39 -3.48 -9.74
N PHE A 251 -4.18 -4.69 -9.22
CA PHE A 251 -3.14 -5.62 -9.66
C PHE A 251 -3.68 -6.78 -10.51
N ILE A 252 -4.99 -6.78 -10.82
CA ILE A 252 -5.62 -7.71 -11.75
C ILE A 252 -6.14 -6.97 -12.98
N GLU A 253 -6.21 -7.67 -14.10
CA GLU A 253 -6.54 -7.11 -15.42
C GLU A 253 -7.84 -6.29 -15.40
N ASP A 254 -8.95 -6.88 -14.91
CA ASP A 254 -10.25 -6.20 -14.86
C ASP A 254 -10.22 -4.90 -14.06
N GLY A 255 -9.51 -4.88 -12.91
CA GLY A 255 -9.46 -3.69 -12.07
C GLY A 255 -8.58 -2.59 -12.65
N VAL A 256 -7.50 -2.94 -13.34
CA VAL A 256 -6.71 -1.98 -14.13
C VAL A 256 -7.59 -1.35 -15.21
N LEU A 257 -8.29 -2.17 -16.00
CA LEU A 257 -9.13 -1.69 -17.10
C LEU A 257 -10.28 -0.80 -16.60
N ASN A 258 -10.95 -1.19 -15.51
CA ASN A 258 -11.99 -0.37 -14.90
C ASN A 258 -11.45 1.00 -14.44
N LYS A 259 -10.25 1.02 -13.83
CA LYS A 259 -9.65 2.26 -13.35
C LYS A 259 -9.23 3.21 -14.48
N LEU A 260 -8.71 2.65 -15.58
CA LEU A 260 -8.39 3.44 -16.77
C LEU A 260 -9.65 3.99 -17.43
N HIS A 261 -10.73 3.20 -17.46
CA HIS A 261 -12.04 3.67 -17.91
C HIS A 261 -12.56 4.82 -17.03
N ASP A 262 -12.53 4.68 -15.70
CA ASP A 262 -12.94 5.75 -14.79
C ASP A 262 -12.15 7.05 -15.01
N ILE A 263 -10.84 6.96 -15.26
CA ILE A 263 -10.01 8.13 -15.58
C ILE A 263 -10.46 8.76 -16.89
N ARG A 264 -10.72 7.95 -17.92
CA ARG A 264 -11.20 8.44 -19.22
C ARG A 264 -12.52 9.19 -19.07
N GLU A 265 -13.47 8.65 -18.31
CA GLU A 265 -14.75 9.32 -18.02
C GLU A 265 -14.54 10.61 -17.22
N LEU A 266 -13.61 10.64 -16.26
CA LEU A 266 -13.26 11.87 -15.55
C LEU A 266 -12.67 12.94 -16.47
N VAL A 267 -11.80 12.56 -17.42
CA VAL A 267 -11.26 13.51 -18.41
C VAL A 267 -12.38 13.99 -19.34
N LEU A 268 -13.31 13.13 -19.76
CA LEU A 268 -14.46 13.55 -20.56
C LEU A 268 -15.29 14.64 -19.87
N GLU A 269 -15.52 14.50 -18.57
CA GLU A 269 -16.28 15.46 -17.77
C GLU A 269 -15.52 16.77 -17.48
N ILE A 270 -14.19 16.72 -17.35
CA ILE A 270 -13.35 17.88 -16.99
C ILE A 270 -12.89 18.66 -18.23
N ASP A 271 -12.43 17.95 -19.25
CA ASP A 271 -11.77 18.49 -20.43
C ASP A 271 -12.04 17.59 -21.67
N PRO A 272 -13.23 17.69 -22.27
CA PRO A 272 -13.61 16.86 -23.43
C PRO A 272 -12.74 17.13 -24.66
N ASP A 273 -12.22 18.36 -24.81
CA ASP A 273 -11.32 18.72 -25.92
C ASP A 273 -9.97 17.99 -25.78
N LEU A 274 -9.44 17.89 -24.56
CA LEU A 274 -8.26 17.07 -24.28
C LEU A 274 -8.52 15.60 -24.62
N LEU A 275 -9.66 15.03 -24.21
CA LEU A 275 -9.96 13.64 -24.52
C LEU A 275 -10.08 13.40 -26.04
N GLN A 276 -10.69 14.34 -26.77
CA GLN A 276 -10.73 14.28 -28.23
C GLN A 276 -9.32 14.27 -28.83
N TYR A 277 -8.43 15.16 -28.38
CA TYR A 277 -7.04 15.15 -28.84
C TYR A 277 -6.33 13.82 -28.54
N LEU A 278 -6.51 13.29 -27.32
CA LEU A 278 -5.96 11.97 -26.95
C LEU A 278 -6.48 10.85 -27.87
N ALA A 279 -7.72 10.94 -28.34
CA ALA A 279 -8.29 9.97 -29.27
C ALA A 279 -7.70 10.12 -30.69
N GLU A 280 -7.46 11.35 -31.13
CA GLU A 280 -6.80 11.66 -32.41
C GLU A 280 -5.36 11.12 -32.45
N VAL A 281 -4.65 11.14 -31.33
CA VAL A 281 -3.31 10.55 -31.19
C VAL A 281 -3.30 9.09 -30.70
N HIS A 282 -4.46 8.44 -30.63
CA HIS A 282 -4.63 7.02 -30.28
C HIS A 282 -4.10 6.59 -28.90
N ILE A 283 -4.27 7.45 -27.88
CA ILE A 283 -3.90 7.18 -26.48
C ILE A 283 -5.06 7.46 -25.51
N ASP A 284 -6.31 7.54 -25.98
CA ASP A 284 -7.49 7.77 -25.15
C ASP A 284 -7.93 6.56 -24.31
N ASP A 285 -7.25 5.43 -24.46
CA ASP A 285 -7.38 4.27 -23.56
C ASP A 285 -6.72 4.49 -22.19
N MET A 286 -6.05 5.64 -22.01
CA MET A 286 -5.39 6.08 -20.78
C MET A 286 -4.27 5.15 -20.29
N THR A 287 -3.82 4.18 -21.08
CA THR A 287 -2.82 3.17 -20.67
C THR A 287 -1.49 3.78 -20.26
N PHE A 288 -1.13 4.94 -20.80
CA PHE A 288 0.06 5.71 -20.39
C PHE A 288 0.02 6.12 -18.90
N CYS A 289 -1.18 6.26 -18.32
CA CYS A 289 -1.39 6.59 -16.90
C CYS A 289 -1.30 5.38 -15.98
N HIS A 290 -1.28 4.15 -16.52
CA HIS A 290 -1.42 2.93 -15.72
C HIS A 290 -0.37 2.87 -14.59
N ARG A 291 0.90 3.17 -14.91
CA ARG A 291 1.99 3.21 -13.93
C ARG A 291 1.72 4.20 -12.80
N TRP A 292 1.14 5.34 -13.11
CA TRP A 292 0.85 6.39 -12.13
C TRP A 292 -0.15 5.89 -11.10
N MET A 293 -1.22 5.26 -11.55
CA MET A 293 -2.28 4.76 -10.68
C MET A 293 -1.81 3.54 -9.88
N LEU A 294 -1.16 2.58 -10.55
CA LEU A 294 -0.68 1.36 -9.92
C LEU A 294 0.33 1.65 -8.80
N LEU A 295 1.25 2.59 -9.03
CA LEU A 295 2.31 2.91 -8.07
C LEU A 295 1.99 4.09 -7.17
N CYS A 296 0.79 4.66 -7.23
CA CYS A 296 0.42 5.89 -6.53
C CYS A 296 1.49 6.98 -6.78
N PHE A 297 1.80 7.23 -8.05
CA PHE A 297 2.75 8.21 -8.57
C PHE A 297 4.20 8.07 -8.06
N LYS A 298 4.60 6.90 -7.53
CA LYS A 298 5.95 6.70 -6.95
C LYS A 298 7.08 7.18 -7.85
N ARG A 299 6.97 6.87 -9.15
CA ARG A 299 8.02 7.07 -10.15
C ARG A 299 8.05 8.49 -10.71
N GLU A 300 7.04 9.30 -10.41
CA GLU A 300 6.88 10.64 -10.98
C GLU A 300 7.36 11.74 -10.03
N PHE A 301 7.61 11.40 -8.77
CA PHE A 301 7.99 12.34 -7.71
C PHE A 301 9.31 11.98 -7.05
N THR A 302 9.91 12.97 -6.36
CA THR A 302 11.01 12.71 -5.44
C THR A 302 10.56 11.70 -4.37
N PHE A 303 11.51 11.02 -3.74
CA PHE A 303 11.17 10.02 -2.73
C PHE A 303 10.25 10.58 -1.63
N GLU A 304 10.59 11.75 -1.09
CA GLU A 304 9.84 12.40 -0.01
C GLU A 304 8.43 12.83 -0.46
N ASP A 305 8.31 13.41 -1.65
CA ASP A 305 7.02 13.81 -2.20
C ASP A 305 6.17 12.58 -2.56
N SER A 306 6.81 11.49 -2.99
CA SER A 306 6.12 10.23 -3.27
C SER A 306 5.56 9.57 -2.01
N LEU A 307 6.20 9.76 -0.85
CA LEU A 307 5.67 9.32 0.44
C LEU A 307 4.48 10.19 0.86
N ARG A 308 4.59 11.52 0.72
CA ARG A 308 3.49 12.43 1.03
C ARG A 308 2.27 12.15 0.15
N CYS A 309 2.48 11.98 -1.16
CA CYS A 309 1.42 11.61 -2.10
C CYS A 309 0.76 10.29 -1.70
N PHE A 310 1.56 9.28 -1.36
CA PHE A 310 1.07 7.99 -0.89
C PHE A 310 0.24 8.10 0.40
N GLU A 311 0.70 8.88 1.39
CA GLU A 311 -0.02 9.16 2.63
C GLU A 311 -1.38 9.82 2.37
N MET A 312 -1.41 10.83 1.49
CA MET A 312 -2.63 11.56 1.15
C MET A 312 -3.65 10.64 0.45
N LEU A 313 -3.22 9.89 -0.57
CA LEU A 313 -4.06 8.95 -1.31
C LEU A 313 -4.58 7.84 -0.39
N CYS A 314 -3.73 7.31 0.49
CA CYS A 314 -4.07 6.24 1.42
C CYS A 314 -4.71 6.72 2.73
N SER A 315 -5.02 8.00 2.86
CA SER A 315 -5.72 8.52 4.05
C SER A 315 -7.18 8.05 4.12
N HIS A 316 -7.77 7.63 2.98
CA HIS A 316 -9.20 7.31 2.83
C HIS A 316 -10.13 8.42 3.33
N HIS A 317 -9.61 9.65 3.51
CA HIS A 317 -10.39 10.75 4.07
C HIS A 317 -11.56 11.13 3.16
N LEU A 318 -11.33 11.19 1.85
CA LEU A 318 -12.37 11.51 0.87
C LEU A 318 -13.46 10.42 0.82
N GLU A 319 -13.08 9.14 0.88
CA GLU A 319 -14.04 8.03 0.94
C GLU A 319 -14.90 8.10 2.20
N GLN A 320 -14.28 8.33 3.36
CA GLN A 320 -15.00 8.47 4.62
C GLN A 320 -15.95 9.68 4.59
N ASN A 321 -15.50 10.82 4.08
CA ASN A 321 -16.34 12.01 3.93
C ASN A 321 -17.51 11.76 2.97
N SER A 322 -17.26 11.07 1.85
CA SER A 322 -18.29 10.71 0.87
C SER A 322 -19.36 9.82 1.50
N MET A 323 -18.95 8.74 2.20
CA MET A 323 -19.87 7.85 2.91
C MET A 323 -20.68 8.59 3.99
N GLN A 324 -20.03 9.45 4.78
CA GLN A 324 -20.71 10.26 5.81
C GLN A 324 -21.72 11.24 5.19
N ALA A 325 -21.36 11.88 4.07
CA ALA A 325 -22.26 12.77 3.34
C ALA A 325 -23.48 12.02 2.79
N GLN A 326 -23.29 10.81 2.25
CA GLN A 326 -24.39 9.97 1.77
C GLN A 326 -25.33 9.57 2.92
N LEU A 327 -24.79 9.07 4.03
CA LEU A 327 -25.58 8.71 5.22
C LEU A 327 -26.41 9.89 5.74
N LYS A 328 -25.84 11.10 5.74
CA LYS A 328 -26.55 12.31 6.16
C LYS A 328 -27.73 12.62 5.23
N ARG A 329 -27.54 12.55 3.90
CA ARG A 329 -28.62 12.75 2.92
C ARG A 329 -29.73 11.70 3.09
N GLU A 330 -29.37 10.45 3.37
CA GLU A 330 -30.34 9.38 3.64
C GLU A 330 -31.17 9.65 4.89
N GLN A 331 -30.54 10.12 5.97
CA GLN A 331 -31.23 10.52 7.19
C GLN A 331 -32.17 11.71 6.97
N GLU A 332 -31.77 12.70 6.18
CA GLU A 332 -32.61 13.85 5.82
C GLU A 332 -33.85 13.39 5.02
N ARG A 333 -33.67 12.53 4.00
CA ARG A 333 -34.79 11.93 3.25
C ARG A 333 -35.74 11.13 4.14
N GLN A 334 -35.21 10.37 5.12
CA GLN A 334 -36.05 9.62 6.06
C GLN A 334 -36.87 10.55 6.96
N LYS A 335 -36.28 11.67 7.42
CA LYS A 335 -36.99 12.67 8.22
C LYS A 335 -38.10 13.34 7.40
N GLU A 336 -37.82 13.75 6.17
CA GLU A 336 -38.81 14.31 5.25
C GLU A 336 -39.95 13.32 4.99
N PHE A 337 -39.64 12.05 4.72
CA PHE A 337 -40.64 11.01 4.54
C PHE A 337 -41.55 10.82 5.77
N LEU A 338 -40.97 10.80 6.97
CA LEU A 338 -41.73 10.68 8.21
C LEU A 338 -42.60 11.93 8.48
N GLN A 339 -42.09 13.12 8.16
CA GLN A 339 -42.82 14.36 8.31
C GLN A 339 -44.03 14.43 7.37
N THR A 340 -43.84 14.10 6.09
CA THR A 340 -44.94 14.01 5.12
C THR A 340 -46.00 12.97 5.54
N ARG A 341 -45.60 11.86 6.17
CA ARG A 341 -46.56 10.88 6.72
C ARG A 341 -47.37 11.40 7.91
N LEU A 342 -46.81 12.32 8.70
CA LEU A 342 -47.52 12.95 9.83
C LEU A 342 -48.44 14.09 9.37
N GLU A 343 -48.17 14.71 8.22
CA GLU A 343 -49.03 15.76 7.65
C GLU A 343 -50.25 15.19 6.90
N ILE A 344 -50.21 13.90 6.54
CA ILE A 344 -51.29 13.19 5.81
C ILE A 344 -52.24 12.43 6.75
N ASN A 345 -51.88 12.24 8.03
CA ASN A 345 -52.76 11.65 9.05
C ASN A 345 -53.23 12.71 10.03
#